data_AF-A0A7R8W4Y7-F1
#
_entry.id   AF-A0A7R8W4Y7-F1
#
_cell.length_a   1.000
_cell.length_b   1.000
_cell.length_c   1.000
_cell.angle_alpha   90.00
_cell.angle_beta   90.00
_cell.angle_gamma   90.00
#
_symmetry.space_group_name_H-M   'P 1'
#
loop_
_entity.id
_entity.type
_entity.pdbx_description
1 polymer ?
#
loop_
_entity_poly.entity_id
_entity_poly.type
_entity_poly.pdbx_seq_one_letter_code
_entity_poly.pdbx_strand_id
1 'polypeptide(L)'
;MSKPSRMQTFKNTMRRISKKNKGDFDELRRHVKRGNEFGKELAMIMNERAELESLYAKSLSKLSSKLLKAARDGPSGTTSTAWQAVGADMEAQAELHRSFSLMI
;
A
#
# COMPACT_ATOMS: atom_id res chain seq x y z
N MET A 1 38.18 -1.52 -50.50
CA MET A 1 36.79 -1.91 -50.16
C MET A 1 35.83 -1.06 -50.99
N SER A 2 34.88 -1.67 -51.72
CA SER A 2 33.93 -0.96 -52.58
C SER A 2 32.83 -0.26 -51.76
N LYS A 3 32.49 0.99 -52.09
CA LYS A 3 31.42 1.73 -51.39
C LYS A 3 30.04 1.17 -51.79
N PRO A 4 29.11 0.99 -50.84
CA PRO A 4 27.78 0.45 -51.14
C PRO A 4 26.98 1.39 -52.04
N SER A 5 26.18 0.78 -52.93
CA SER A 5 25.26 1.50 -53.84
C SER A 5 24.24 2.34 -53.06
N ARG A 6 23.78 3.46 -53.63
CA ARG A 6 22.73 4.32 -53.05
C ARG A 6 21.49 3.53 -52.60
N MET A 7 21.12 2.51 -53.37
CA MET A 7 20.00 1.60 -53.06
C MET A 7 20.28 0.73 -51.83
N GLN A 8 21.52 0.24 -51.66
CA GLN A 8 21.96 -0.52 -50.49
C GLN A 8 21.98 0.36 -49.23
N THR A 9 22.47 1.60 -49.37
CA THR A 9 22.48 2.57 -48.27
C THR A 9 21.06 2.86 -47.77
N PHE A 10 20.11 3.10 -48.68
CA PHE A 10 18.70 3.31 -48.31
C PHE A 10 18.07 2.10 -47.59
N LYS A 11 18.26 0.88 -48.12
CA LYS A 11 17.76 -0.36 -47.49
C LYS A 11 18.34 -0.56 -46.09
N ASN A 12 19.62 -0.25 -45.88
CA ASN A 12 20.27 -0.35 -44.58
C ASN A 12 19.72 0.68 -43.58
N THR A 13 19.48 1.92 -44.02
CA THR A 13 18.85 2.95 -43.19
C THR A 13 17.43 2.55 -42.77
N MET A 14 16.61 2.07 -43.71
CA MET A 14 15.24 1.61 -43.40
C MET A 14 15.23 0.44 -42.42
N ARG A 15 16.14 -0.53 -42.56
CA ARG A 15 16.30 -1.62 -41.58
C ARG A 15 16.67 -1.11 -40.19
N ARG A 16 17.57 -0.13 -40.09
CA ARG A 16 17.96 0.46 -38.81
C ARG A 16 16.79 1.18 -38.14
N ILE A 17 16.03 1.96 -38.90
CA ILE A 17 14.82 2.66 -38.40
C ILE A 17 13.79 1.64 -37.92
N SER A 18 13.50 0.60 -38.70
CA SER A 18 12.55 -0.45 -38.30
C SER A 18 12.99 -1.20 -37.04
N LYS A 19 14.28 -1.55 -36.93
CA LYS A 19 14.81 -2.18 -35.70
C LYS A 19 14.72 -1.27 -34.48
N LYS A 20 15.07 0.01 -34.64
CA LYS A 20 14.99 0.99 -33.55
C LYS A 20 13.53 1.16 -33.08
N ASN A 21 12.61 1.39 -34.01
CA ASN A 21 11.18 1.56 -33.68
C ASN A 21 10.59 0.32 -32.97
N LYS A 22 11.00 -0.90 -33.35
CA LYS A 22 10.61 -2.11 -32.62
C LYS A 22 11.17 -2.15 -31.21
N GLY A 23 12.45 -1.82 -31.04
CA GLY A 23 13.09 -1.74 -29.71
C GLY A 23 12.42 -0.72 -28.81
N ASP A 24 12.15 0.48 -29.32
CA ASP A 24 11.50 1.56 -28.57
C ASP A 24 10.07 1.16 -28.15
N PHE A 25 9.32 0.47 -29.02
CA PHE A 25 7.99 -0.05 -28.68
C PHE A 25 8.03 -1.18 -27.65
N ASP A 26 8.99 -2.10 -27.77
CA ASP A 26 9.18 -3.19 -26.81
C ASP A 26 9.55 -2.64 -25.43
N GLU A 27 10.37 -1.59 -25.36
CA GLU A 27 10.72 -0.91 -24.11
C GLU A 27 9.49 -0.27 -23.47
N LEU A 28 8.69 0.47 -24.25
CA LEU A 28 7.44 1.07 -23.76
C LEU A 28 6.48 -0.01 -23.23
N ARG A 29 6.33 -1.12 -23.96
CA ARG A 29 5.49 -2.25 -23.54
C ARG A 29 5.97 -2.85 -22.22
N ARG A 30 7.30 -3.03 -22.05
CA ARG A 30 7.89 -3.51 -20.80
C ARG A 30 7.67 -2.52 -19.66
N HIS A 31 7.81 -1.23 -19.92
CA HIS A 31 7.55 -0.18 -18.94
C HIS A 31 6.10 -0.23 -18.43
N VAL A 32 5.11 -0.27 -19.34
CA VAL A 32 3.70 -0.38 -18.99
C VAL A 32 3.41 -1.67 -18.20
N LYS A 33 3.98 -2.80 -18.63
CA LYS A 33 3.82 -4.08 -17.92
C LYS A 33 4.34 -4.01 -16.49
N ARG A 34 5.54 -3.45 -16.28
CA ARG A 34 6.12 -3.25 -14.94
C ARG A 34 5.26 -2.33 -14.08
N GLY A 35 4.75 -1.23 -14.64
CA GLY A 35 3.84 -0.34 -13.92
C GLY A 35 2.57 -1.04 -13.43
N ASN A 36 2.01 -1.93 -14.25
CA ASN A 36 0.85 -2.74 -13.89
C ASN A 36 1.17 -3.79 -12.80
N GLU A 37 2.33 -4.44 -12.88
CA GLU A 37 2.79 -5.38 -11.85
C GLU A 37 3.02 -4.67 -10.51
N PHE A 38 3.69 -3.53 -10.54
CA PHE A 38 3.88 -2.67 -9.37
C PHE A 38 2.56 -2.22 -8.75
N GLY A 39 1.58 -1.78 -9.56
CA GLY A 39 0.27 -1.37 -9.06
C GLY A 39 -0.48 -2.50 -8.34
N LYS A 40 -0.34 -3.75 -8.83
CA LYS A 40 -0.91 -4.92 -8.16
C LYS A 40 -0.22 -5.22 -6.84
N GLU A 41 1.10 -5.15 -6.80
CA GLU A 41 1.87 -5.32 -5.57
C GLU A 41 1.49 -4.26 -4.54
N LEU A 42 1.40 -3.00 -4.95
CA LEU A 42 0.98 -1.91 -4.08
C LEU A 42 -0.43 -2.13 -3.52
N ALA A 43 -1.38 -2.58 -4.35
CA ALA A 43 -2.73 -2.91 -3.91
C ALA A 43 -2.75 -4.05 -2.88
N MET A 44 -1.93 -5.09 -3.07
CA MET A 44 -1.80 -6.18 -2.08
C MET A 44 -1.23 -5.67 -0.75
N ILE A 45 -0.17 -4.86 -0.78
CA ILE A 45 0.44 -4.28 0.43
C ILE A 45 -0.58 -3.39 1.17
N MET A 46 -1.37 -2.58 0.45
CA MET A 46 -2.39 -1.74 1.07
C MET A 46 -3.52 -2.57 1.71
N ASN A 47 -3.96 -3.66 1.06
CA ASN A 47 -4.92 -4.59 1.65
C ASN A 47 -4.40 -5.24 2.93
N GLU A 48 -3.16 -5.77 2.92
CA GLU A 48 -2.53 -6.34 4.12
C GLU A 48 -2.46 -5.31 5.26
N ARG A 49 -2.14 -4.06 4.92
CA ARG A 49 -2.13 -2.96 5.88
C ARG A 49 -3.53 -2.70 6.44
N ALA A 50 -4.56 -2.63 5.60
CA ALA A 50 -5.94 -2.44 6.05
C ALA A 50 -6.40 -3.56 7.00
N GLU A 51 -6.02 -4.82 6.72
CA GLU A 51 -6.30 -5.95 7.60
C GLU A 51 -5.62 -5.81 8.97
N LEU A 52 -4.36 -5.35 9.00
CA LEU A 52 -3.63 -5.09 10.24
C LEU A 52 -4.27 -3.96 11.06
N GLU A 53 -4.67 -2.87 10.42
CA GLU A 53 -5.37 -1.75 11.08
C GLU A 53 -6.71 -2.23 11.69
N SER A 54 -7.45 -3.07 10.96
CA SER A 54 -8.70 -3.67 11.45
C SER A 54 -8.47 -4.60 12.65
N LEU A 55 -7.41 -5.41 12.63
CA LEU A 55 -7.03 -6.28 13.74
C LEU A 55 -6.59 -5.48 14.96
N TYR A 56 -5.82 -4.41 14.76
CA TYR A 56 -5.37 -3.52 15.82
C TYR A 56 -6.58 -2.87 16.52
N ALA A 57 -7.50 -2.29 15.75
CA ALA A 57 -8.75 -1.73 16.26
C ALA A 57 -9.54 -2.72 17.13
N LYS A 58 -9.77 -3.94 16.62
CA LYS A 58 -10.50 -5.00 17.36
C LYS A 58 -9.80 -5.36 18.67
N SER A 59 -8.48 -5.50 18.63
CA SER A 59 -7.67 -5.86 19.80
C SER A 59 -7.68 -4.75 20.84
N LEU A 60 -7.59 -3.49 20.40
CA LEU A 60 -7.60 -2.33 21.28
C LEU A 60 -8.97 -2.13 21.94
N SER A 61 -10.09 -2.26 21.22
CA SER A 61 -11.44 -2.25 21.82
C SER A 61 -11.62 -3.35 22.86
N LYS A 62 -11.05 -4.54 22.61
CA LYS A 62 -11.10 -5.66 23.58
C LYS A 62 -10.30 -5.35 24.86
N LEU A 63 -9.14 -4.71 24.73
CA LEU A 63 -8.33 -4.30 25.88
C LEU A 63 -9.01 -3.15 26.65
N SER A 64 -9.55 -2.16 25.94
CA SER A 64 -10.38 -1.08 26.51
C SER A 64 -11.49 -1.65 27.39
N SER A 65 -12.30 -2.57 26.84
CA SER A 65 -13.40 -3.21 27.57
C SER A 65 -12.95 -3.92 28.85
N LYS A 66 -11.79 -4.60 28.81
CA LYS A 66 -11.21 -5.27 29.99
C LYS A 66 -10.74 -4.25 31.03
N LEU A 67 -10.07 -3.19 30.60
CA LEU A 67 -9.56 -2.13 31.48
C LEU A 67 -10.70 -1.36 32.15
N LEU A 68 -11.71 -0.95 31.38
CA LEU A 68 -12.89 -0.27 31.90
C LEU A 68 -13.61 -1.10 32.96
N LYS A 69 -13.75 -2.42 32.71
CA LYS A 69 -14.32 -3.34 33.70
C LYS A 69 -13.45 -3.40 34.97
N ALA A 70 -12.15 -3.62 34.84
CA ALA A 70 -11.24 -3.70 35.99
C ALA A 70 -11.19 -2.39 36.80
N ALA A 71 -11.21 -1.24 36.11
CA ALA A 71 -11.22 0.07 36.76
C ALA A 71 -12.52 0.32 37.52
N ARG A 72 -13.67 -0.06 36.94
CA ARG A 72 -14.99 0.08 37.59
C ARG A 72 -15.16 -0.86 38.78
N ASP A 73 -14.71 -2.11 38.64
CA ASP A 73 -14.85 -3.14 39.68
C ASP A 73 -13.77 -2.98 40.79
N GLY A 74 -12.80 -2.08 40.60
CA GLY A 74 -11.72 -1.78 41.54
C GLY A 74 -12.06 -0.71 42.59
N PRO A 75 -11.08 -0.34 43.44
CA PRO A 75 -11.27 0.65 44.50
C PRO A 75 -11.70 2.02 43.94
N SER A 76 -12.70 2.63 44.57
CA SER A 76 -13.18 3.95 44.20
C SER A 76 -12.12 5.03 44.47
N GLY A 77 -12.07 6.05 43.60
CA GLY A 77 -11.16 7.18 43.76
C GLY A 77 -10.55 7.63 42.44
N THR A 78 -9.69 8.64 42.52
CA THR A 78 -9.09 9.30 41.36
C THR A 78 -8.26 8.35 40.49
N THR A 79 -7.60 7.34 41.08
CA THR A 79 -6.87 6.32 40.35
C THR A 79 -7.78 5.48 39.47
N SER A 80 -8.94 5.04 39.97
CA SER A 80 -9.93 4.31 39.15
C SER A 80 -10.48 5.19 38.03
N THR A 81 -10.80 6.46 38.32
CA THR A 81 -11.25 7.42 37.31
C THR A 81 -10.20 7.65 36.22
N ALA A 82 -8.92 7.77 36.58
CA ALA A 82 -7.83 7.91 35.62
C ALA A 82 -7.74 6.70 34.68
N TRP A 83 -7.85 5.47 35.21
CA TRP A 83 -7.86 4.27 34.39
C TRP A 83 -9.11 4.13 33.52
N GLN A 84 -10.27 4.63 33.96
CA GLN A 84 -11.46 4.71 33.13
C GLN A 84 -11.24 5.65 31.93
N ALA A 85 -10.60 6.81 32.15
CA ALA A 85 -10.25 7.73 31.08
C ALA A 85 -9.28 7.08 30.07
N VAL A 86 -8.25 6.38 30.54
CA VAL A 86 -7.33 5.63 29.67
C VAL A 86 -8.07 4.57 28.84
N GLY A 87 -9.01 3.84 29.44
CA GLY A 87 -9.84 2.89 28.71
C GLY A 87 -10.69 3.55 27.62
N ALA A 88 -11.28 4.71 27.90
CA ALA A 88 -12.03 5.48 26.92
C ALA A 88 -11.15 5.97 25.76
N ASP A 89 -9.93 6.44 26.05
CA ASP A 89 -8.96 6.85 25.03
C ASP A 89 -8.54 5.68 24.14
N MET A 90 -8.36 4.49 24.70
CA MET A 90 -8.09 3.27 23.92
C MET A 90 -9.24 2.94 22.96
N GLU A 91 -10.50 3.14 23.37
CA GLU A 91 -11.64 2.94 22.47
C GLU A 91 -11.67 3.99 21.36
N ALA A 92 -11.38 5.26 21.68
CA ALA A 92 -11.30 6.32 20.69
C ALA A 92 -10.20 6.03 19.65
N GLN A 93 -9.03 5.56 20.09
CA GLN A 93 -7.96 5.12 19.20
C GLN A 93 -8.40 3.92 18.34
N ALA A 94 -9.13 2.96 18.92
CA ALA A 94 -9.63 1.81 18.17
C ALA A 94 -10.55 2.24 17.02
N GLU A 95 -11.39 3.26 17.23
CA GLU A 95 -12.23 3.81 16.17
C GLU A 95 -11.41 4.51 15.07
N LEU A 96 -10.35 5.23 15.42
CA LEU A 96 -9.46 5.85 14.42
C LEU A 96 -8.81 4.79 13.52
N HIS A 97 -8.27 3.72 14.12
CA HIS A 97 -7.70 2.60 13.36
C HIS A 97 -8.74 1.88 12.50
N ARG A 98 -9.98 1.73 12.99
CA ARG A 98 -11.10 1.17 12.22
C ARG A 98 -11.44 2.06 11.01
N SER A 99 -11.59 3.37 11.21
CA SER A 99 -11.85 4.30 10.12
C SER A 99 -10.74 4.28 9.09
N PHE A 100 -9.49 4.19 9.55
CA PHE A 100 -8.34 4.18 8.66
C PHE A 100 -8.24 2.88 7.85
N SER A 101 -8.59 1.73 8.44
CA SER A 101 -8.69 0.45 7.72
C SER A 101 -9.70 0.45 6.57
N LEU A 102 -10.70 1.34 6.62
CA LEU A 102 -11.72 1.49 5.56
C LEU A 102 -11.34 2.54 4.51
N MET A 103 -10.40 3.43 4.83
CA MET A 103 -9.95 4.50 3.93
C MET A 103 -8.83 4.03 2.99
N ILE A 104 -7.98 3.13 3.46
CA ILE A 104 -6.89 2.50 2.69
C ILE A 104 -7.50 1.52 1.68
#